data_AF-A0A086KVV0-F1
#
_entry.id   AF-A0A086KVV0-F1
#
_cell.length_a   1.000
_cell.length_b   1.000
_cell.length_c   1.000
_cell.angle_alpha   90.00
_cell.angle_beta   90.00
_cell.angle_gamma   90.00
#
_symmetry.space_group_name_H-M   'P 1'
#
loop_
_entity.id
_entity.type
_entity.pdbx_description
1 polymer ?
#
loop_
_entity_poly.entity_id
_entity_poly.type
_entity_poly.pdbx_seq_one_letter_code
_entity_poly.pdbx_strand_id
1 'polypeptide(L)'
;YYRNIAMPGKKLRSFEQARNPMDICSMPESRLLKLVKQSPVEFASFNQRFLTRVYPAGTRLQSSNFSPVVPWLFGAQVVALNLQSLGSATILNEGRFLDNGGPAGGYVLKPEMMRNPARPFVPAFAELSACRETPVHFTIKILSAHQLPRPVTDPWKGPSTINKIKTRKSTDLSCPFVSVSIHGVKEDTKAFRTSTVMNNGFNPRWSSPESTFEFIVHAPSVALLMFKVQTADSVRSEFLAAACFPFDAIRPGIRWVPLFDRKFCRLRWTGLLVYSRIVPLERDDATNTWNPAVSFQDENTPPPPGALV
;
A
#
# COMPACT_ATOMS: atom_id res chain seq x y z
N TYR A 1 10.86 -35.78 2.45
CA TYR A 1 11.95 -35.41 1.53
C TYR A 1 11.95 -33.90 1.33
N TYR A 2 12.72 -33.16 2.13
CA TYR A 2 12.99 -31.75 1.83
C TYR A 2 14.12 -31.71 0.79
N ARG A 3 13.77 -31.56 -0.48
CA ARG A 3 14.77 -31.26 -1.52
C ARG A 3 15.12 -29.79 -1.38
N ASN A 4 16.28 -29.49 -0.80
CA ASN A 4 16.83 -28.14 -0.81
C ASN A 4 17.17 -27.78 -2.27
N ILE A 5 16.44 -26.81 -2.83
CA ILE A 5 16.73 -26.27 -4.15
C ILE A 5 17.74 -25.13 -3.98
N ALA A 6 18.98 -25.35 -4.42
CA ALA A 6 19.99 -24.30 -4.42
C ALA A 6 19.77 -23.36 -5.63
N MET A 7 19.70 -22.05 -5.37
CA MET A 7 19.64 -21.01 -6.41
C MET A 7 20.99 -20.27 -6.47
N PRO A 8 21.86 -20.56 -7.45
CA PRO A 8 23.16 -19.89 -7.56
C PRO A 8 23.00 -18.40 -7.86
N GLY A 9 23.74 -17.56 -7.13
CA GLY A 9 23.74 -16.13 -7.35
C GLY A 9 24.56 -15.74 -8.60
N LYS A 10 23.96 -15.06 -9.57
CA LYS A 10 24.66 -14.50 -10.74
C LYS A 10 24.40 -13.01 -10.91
N LYS A 11 25.48 -12.22 -10.94
CA LYS A 11 25.40 -10.77 -11.21
C LYS A 11 24.78 -10.53 -12.58
N LEU A 12 23.77 -9.65 -12.67
CA LEU A 12 23.29 -9.11 -13.95
C LEU A 12 24.43 -8.31 -14.60
N ARG A 13 24.85 -8.61 -15.83
CA ARG A 13 25.87 -7.82 -16.57
C ARG A 13 25.25 -7.22 -17.82
N SER A 14 24.54 -8.03 -18.60
CA SER A 14 23.59 -7.60 -19.64
C SER A 14 22.35 -8.50 -19.62
N PHE A 15 21.29 -8.09 -20.32
CA PHE A 15 20.03 -8.83 -20.40
C PHE A 15 20.09 -10.02 -21.38
N GLU A 16 21.00 -9.96 -22.35
CA GLU A 16 21.22 -10.98 -23.38
C GLU A 16 22.13 -12.12 -22.89
N GLN A 17 22.78 -11.93 -21.74
CA GLN A 17 23.66 -12.93 -21.15
C GLN A 17 22.89 -14.24 -20.88
N ALA A 18 23.34 -15.34 -21.48
CA ALA A 18 22.81 -16.67 -21.24
C ALA A 18 22.82 -17.03 -19.73
N ARG A 19 21.67 -17.51 -19.23
CA ARG A 19 21.42 -17.80 -17.81
C ARG A 19 20.61 -19.08 -17.65
N ASN A 20 20.87 -19.78 -16.55
CA ASN A 20 20.01 -20.86 -16.11
C ASN A 20 18.77 -20.25 -15.41
N PRO A 21 17.55 -20.74 -15.65
CA PRO A 21 16.35 -20.27 -14.96
C PRO A 21 16.44 -20.32 -13.42
N MET A 22 17.30 -21.18 -12.86
CA MET A 22 17.56 -21.30 -11.42
C MET A 22 18.56 -20.26 -10.87
N ASP A 23 19.21 -19.47 -11.75
CA ASP A 23 20.10 -18.39 -11.32
C ASP A 23 19.30 -17.24 -10.71
N ILE A 24 19.76 -16.71 -9.58
CA ILE A 24 19.16 -15.52 -8.93
C ILE A 24 20.06 -14.29 -9.09
N CYS A 25 19.47 -13.18 -9.52
CA CYS A 25 20.13 -11.88 -9.62
C CYS A 25 19.93 -11.08 -8.32
N SER A 26 21.00 -10.81 -7.57
CA SER A 26 20.92 -9.91 -6.41
C SER A 26 21.44 -8.51 -6.75
N MET A 27 20.72 -7.46 -6.35
CA MET A 27 21.14 -6.07 -6.53
C MET A 27 20.61 -5.12 -5.43
N PRO A 28 21.36 -4.05 -5.10
CA PRO A 28 20.86 -3.01 -4.20
C PRO A 28 19.77 -2.18 -4.89
N GLU A 29 18.89 -1.57 -4.11
CA GLU A 29 17.82 -0.68 -4.61
C GLU A 29 18.34 0.39 -5.60
N SER A 30 19.53 0.95 -5.34
CA SER A 30 20.11 2.02 -6.16
C SER A 30 20.47 1.55 -7.56
N ARG A 31 20.83 0.28 -7.70
CA ARG A 31 21.08 -0.35 -9.01
C ARG A 31 19.78 -0.65 -9.73
N LEU A 32 18.76 -1.13 -9.02
CA LEU A 32 17.42 -1.32 -9.59
C LEU A 32 16.90 0.00 -10.15
N LEU A 33 16.98 1.10 -9.38
CA LEU A 33 16.52 2.42 -9.80
C LEU A 33 17.23 2.92 -11.08
N LYS A 34 18.51 2.57 -11.28
CA LYS A 34 19.21 2.86 -12.54
C LYS A 34 18.67 2.02 -13.70
N LEU A 35 18.47 0.71 -13.49
CA LEU A 35 17.97 -0.19 -14.53
C LEU A 35 16.55 0.16 -14.98
N VAL A 36 15.64 0.46 -14.05
CA VAL A 36 14.26 0.86 -14.41
C VAL A 36 14.20 2.19 -15.15
N LYS A 37 15.22 3.04 -15.00
CA LYS A 37 15.33 4.30 -15.75
C LYS A 37 15.95 4.10 -17.13
N GLN A 38 16.95 3.23 -17.25
CA GLN A 38 17.75 3.05 -18.47
C GLN A 38 17.18 1.99 -19.41
N SER A 39 16.62 0.92 -18.87
CA SER A 39 16.18 -0.28 -19.60
C SER A 39 14.93 -0.89 -18.93
N PRO A 40 13.81 -0.15 -18.85
CA PRO A 40 12.62 -0.58 -18.13
C PRO A 40 11.95 -1.82 -18.74
N VAL A 41 11.89 -1.90 -20.07
CA VAL A 41 11.22 -2.98 -20.81
C VAL A 41 12.00 -4.28 -20.64
N GLU A 42 13.32 -4.21 -20.80
CA GLU A 42 14.24 -5.33 -20.67
C GLU A 42 14.25 -5.86 -19.24
N PHE A 43 14.23 -4.97 -18.24
CA PHE A 43 14.19 -5.38 -16.84
C PHE A 43 12.86 -6.04 -16.46
N ALA A 44 11.72 -5.50 -16.90
CA ALA A 44 10.41 -6.14 -16.71
C ALA A 44 10.37 -7.53 -17.37
N SER A 45 10.82 -7.63 -18.61
CA SER A 45 10.90 -8.88 -19.38
C SER A 45 11.84 -9.89 -18.73
N PHE A 46 12.97 -9.44 -18.20
CA PHE A 46 13.92 -10.28 -17.45
C PHE A 46 13.24 -10.95 -16.25
N ASN A 47 12.45 -10.19 -15.48
CA ASN A 47 11.74 -10.68 -14.30
C ASN A 47 10.52 -11.59 -14.63
N GLN A 48 10.18 -11.78 -15.91
CA GLN A 48 9.24 -12.83 -16.32
C GLN A 48 9.91 -14.21 -16.40
N ARG A 49 11.23 -14.26 -16.60
CA ARG A 49 11.98 -15.51 -16.85
C ARG A 49 12.93 -15.88 -15.72
N PHE A 50 13.43 -14.90 -14.97
CA PHE A 50 14.45 -15.09 -13.94
C PHE A 50 14.06 -14.42 -12.62
N LEU A 51 14.66 -14.89 -11.52
CA LEU A 51 14.45 -14.33 -10.19
C LEU A 51 15.39 -13.16 -9.91
N THR A 52 14.84 -12.08 -9.38
CA THR A 52 15.58 -10.92 -8.89
C THR A 52 15.35 -10.72 -7.40
N ARG A 53 16.45 -10.65 -6.66
CA ARG A 53 16.52 -10.20 -5.27
C ARG A 53 16.98 -8.75 -5.19
N VAL A 54 16.16 -7.92 -4.55
CA VAL A 54 16.44 -6.51 -4.30
C VAL A 54 16.62 -6.32 -2.81
N TYR A 55 17.63 -5.56 -2.39
CA TYR A 55 17.91 -5.34 -0.98
C TYR A 55 18.27 -3.88 -0.69
N PRO A 56 18.13 -3.42 0.58
CA PRO A 56 18.40 -2.04 0.96
C PRO A 56 19.87 -1.66 0.67
N ALA A 57 20.13 -0.42 0.25
CA ALA A 57 21.49 0.04 0.02
C ALA A 57 22.32 0.00 1.32
N GLY A 58 23.62 -0.27 1.20
CA GLY A 58 24.55 -0.29 2.35
C GLY A 58 24.67 1.05 3.07
N THR A 59 24.25 2.15 2.44
CA THR A 59 24.17 3.49 3.06
C THR A 59 23.05 3.62 4.09
N ARG A 60 22.11 2.67 4.17
CA ARG A 60 21.02 2.65 5.15
C ARG A 60 21.48 2.10 6.50
N LEU A 61 22.43 2.81 7.12
CA LEU A 61 23.06 2.42 8.39
C LEU A 61 22.07 2.24 9.55
N GLN A 62 20.95 2.99 9.52
CA GLN A 62 19.88 2.89 10.51
C GLN A 62 18.82 1.82 10.15
N SER A 63 19.14 0.87 9.26
CA SER A 63 18.24 -0.19 8.80
C SER A 63 16.92 0.31 8.19
N SER A 64 16.86 1.56 7.70
CA SER A 64 15.66 2.07 7.03
C SER A 64 15.30 1.22 5.81
N ASN A 65 14.03 1.24 5.43
CA ASN A 65 13.53 0.50 4.27
C ASN A 65 13.31 1.42 3.07
N PHE A 66 13.41 0.83 1.88
CA PHE A 66 12.99 1.43 0.63
C PHE A 66 11.54 1.05 0.33
N SER A 67 10.88 1.75 -0.61
CA SER A 67 9.54 1.37 -1.04
C SER A 67 9.61 0.08 -1.85
N PRO A 68 8.90 -1.00 -1.46
CA PRO A 68 8.92 -2.25 -2.21
C PRO A 68 8.09 -2.17 -3.52
N VAL A 69 7.24 -1.15 -3.65
CA VAL A 69 6.29 -0.98 -4.77
C VAL A 69 7.01 -0.92 -6.12
N VAL A 70 8.05 -0.09 -6.25
CA VAL A 70 8.78 0.04 -7.53
C VAL A 70 9.40 -1.29 -7.98
N PRO A 71 10.16 -2.02 -7.15
CA PRO A 71 10.62 -3.35 -7.51
C PRO A 71 9.50 -4.30 -7.92
N TRP A 72 8.39 -4.33 -7.17
CA TRP A 72 7.25 -5.19 -7.50
C TRP A 72 6.63 -4.83 -8.84
N LEU A 73 6.45 -3.55 -9.16
CA LEU A 73 5.91 -3.08 -10.44
C LEU A 73 6.79 -3.48 -11.64
N PHE A 74 8.09 -3.67 -11.44
CA PHE A 74 8.98 -4.21 -12.47
C PHE A 74 9.15 -5.73 -12.39
N GLY A 75 8.38 -6.43 -11.55
CA GLY A 75 8.33 -7.88 -11.47
C GLY A 75 9.38 -8.54 -10.58
N ALA A 76 10.19 -7.77 -9.84
CA ALA A 76 11.15 -8.35 -8.90
C ALA A 76 10.41 -9.08 -7.78
N GLN A 77 10.82 -10.32 -7.52
CA GLN A 77 10.07 -11.27 -6.70
C GLN A 77 10.58 -11.30 -5.26
N VAL A 78 11.89 -11.18 -5.06
CA VAL A 78 12.53 -11.29 -3.73
C VAL A 78 12.93 -9.88 -3.26
N VAL A 79 11.96 -9.10 -2.81
CA VAL A 79 12.19 -7.74 -2.33
C VAL A 79 12.48 -7.77 -0.82
N ALA A 80 13.76 -7.84 -0.46
CA ALA A 80 14.19 -7.97 0.92
C ALA A 80 14.06 -6.64 1.67
N LEU A 81 13.37 -6.67 2.80
CA LEU A 81 13.19 -5.55 3.72
C LEU A 81 13.79 -5.89 5.10
N ASN A 82 14.19 -4.85 5.82
CA ASN A 82 14.55 -4.91 7.23
C ASN A 82 13.26 -4.99 8.06
N LEU A 83 12.78 -6.20 8.37
CA LEU A 83 11.53 -6.40 9.12
C LEU A 83 11.59 -5.88 10.57
N GLN A 84 12.79 -5.71 11.14
CA GLN A 84 13.00 -5.04 12.41
C GLN A 84 12.69 -3.52 12.37
N SER A 85 12.71 -2.91 11.19
CA SER A 85 12.50 -1.48 10.97
C SER A 85 11.10 -1.23 10.41
N LEU A 86 10.16 -1.16 11.35
CA LEU A 86 8.73 -1.06 11.09
C LEU A 86 8.37 0.31 10.50
N GLY A 87 7.59 0.30 9.41
CA GLY A 87 7.17 1.52 8.73
C GLY A 87 6.32 1.22 7.50
N SER A 88 6.16 2.22 6.62
CA SER A 88 5.32 2.07 5.42
C SER A 88 5.69 0.87 4.56
N ALA A 89 6.99 0.62 4.37
CA ALA A 89 7.47 -0.49 3.55
C ALA A 89 7.07 -1.86 4.09
N THR A 90 7.19 -2.07 5.41
CA THR A 90 6.79 -3.32 6.04
C THR A 90 5.27 -3.46 6.08
N ILE A 91 4.52 -2.37 6.29
CA ILE A 91 3.04 -2.39 6.20
C ILE A 91 2.57 -2.80 4.79
N LEU A 92 3.21 -2.27 3.74
CA LEU A 92 2.94 -2.67 2.36
C LEU A 92 3.26 -4.14 2.11
N ASN A 93 4.38 -4.62 2.65
CA ASN A 93 4.79 -6.02 2.54
C ASN A 93 3.74 -6.94 3.16
N GLU A 94 3.36 -6.70 4.40
CA GLU A 94 2.33 -7.50 5.06
C GLU A 94 1.02 -7.48 4.27
N GLY A 95 0.56 -6.31 3.85
CA GLY A 95 -0.66 -6.20 3.05
C GLY A 95 -0.59 -6.95 1.72
N ARG A 96 0.52 -6.84 0.99
CA ARG A 96 0.72 -7.54 -0.30
C ARG A 96 0.64 -9.06 -0.15
N PHE A 97 1.21 -9.60 0.93
CA PHE A 97 1.26 -11.04 1.20
C PHE A 97 0.10 -11.55 2.08
N LEU A 98 -0.96 -10.76 2.28
CA LEU A 98 -2.23 -11.25 2.85
C LEU A 98 -2.99 -12.16 1.87
N ASP A 99 -2.74 -12.01 0.57
CA ASP A 99 -3.34 -12.85 -0.46
C ASP A 99 -2.77 -14.28 -0.44
N ASN A 100 -3.46 -15.22 -1.08
CA ASN A 100 -3.01 -16.60 -1.31
C ASN A 100 -2.51 -17.33 -0.03
N GLY A 101 -3.37 -17.41 1.00
CA GLY A 101 -3.05 -18.11 2.26
C GLY A 101 -2.41 -17.22 3.33
N GLY A 102 -2.22 -15.92 3.04
CA GLY A 102 -1.83 -14.92 4.02
C GLY A 102 -0.46 -15.20 4.66
N PRO A 103 -0.32 -15.06 5.98
CA PRO A 103 0.96 -15.25 6.68
C PRO A 103 1.61 -16.63 6.48
N ALA A 104 0.83 -17.64 6.07
CA ALA A 104 1.32 -19.00 5.81
C ALA A 104 1.70 -19.24 4.34
N GLY A 105 1.31 -18.35 3.42
CA GLY A 105 1.49 -18.52 1.98
C GLY A 105 2.84 -18.02 1.47
N GLY A 106 3.18 -16.76 1.75
CA GLY A 106 4.48 -16.14 1.38
C GLY A 106 4.74 -15.96 -0.13
N TYR A 107 3.87 -16.47 -1.00
CA TYR A 107 3.96 -16.39 -2.46
C TYR A 107 2.65 -15.85 -3.02
N VAL A 108 2.73 -14.78 -3.80
CA VAL A 108 1.58 -14.19 -4.48
C VAL A 108 1.86 -14.16 -5.98
N LEU A 109 0.93 -14.69 -6.77
CA LEU A 109 1.07 -14.71 -8.22
C LEU A 109 1.08 -13.28 -8.76
N LYS A 110 2.02 -12.98 -9.67
CA LYS A 110 2.01 -11.69 -10.39
C LYS A 110 0.74 -11.59 -11.24
N PRO A 111 0.12 -10.40 -11.36
CA PRO A 111 -0.99 -10.17 -12.27
C PRO A 111 -0.66 -10.59 -13.71
N GLU A 112 -1.69 -10.90 -14.49
CA GLU A 112 -1.53 -11.39 -15.87
C GLU A 112 -0.73 -10.40 -16.75
N MET A 113 -0.98 -9.09 -16.62
CA MET A 113 -0.25 -8.06 -17.35
C MET A 113 1.27 -8.13 -17.16
N MET A 114 1.73 -8.62 -16.00
CA MET A 114 3.15 -8.72 -15.66
C MET A 114 3.79 -10.04 -16.08
N ARG A 115 3.00 -10.96 -16.63
CA ARG A 115 3.43 -12.30 -17.05
C ARG A 115 3.38 -12.50 -18.56
N ASN A 116 2.77 -11.58 -19.32
CA ASN A 116 2.65 -11.70 -20.77
C ASN A 116 3.94 -11.26 -21.48
N PRO A 117 4.66 -12.18 -22.17
CA PRO A 117 5.89 -11.84 -22.88
C PRO A 117 5.66 -11.10 -24.20
N ALA A 118 4.47 -11.24 -24.81
CA ALA A 118 4.14 -10.54 -26.04
C ALA A 118 3.90 -9.04 -25.79
N ARG A 119 3.60 -8.65 -24.54
CA ARG A 119 3.29 -7.28 -24.14
C ARG A 119 3.82 -6.99 -22.72
N PRO A 120 5.10 -6.63 -22.58
CA PRO A 120 5.69 -6.34 -21.27
C PRO A 120 5.01 -5.13 -20.60
N PHE A 121 4.51 -5.31 -19.38
CA PHE A 121 4.04 -4.21 -18.54
C PHE A 121 5.22 -3.34 -18.11
N VAL A 122 5.15 -2.03 -18.41
CA VAL A 122 6.15 -1.04 -18.01
C VAL A 122 5.46 0.17 -17.35
N PRO A 123 5.62 0.36 -16.02
CA PRO A 123 4.96 1.44 -15.28
C PRO A 123 5.34 2.85 -15.73
N ALA A 124 6.50 3.03 -16.37
CA ALA A 124 7.09 4.34 -16.69
C ALA A 124 6.77 4.85 -18.10
N PHE A 125 6.20 4.00 -18.98
CA PHE A 125 5.98 4.31 -20.40
C PHE A 125 4.57 4.01 -20.89
N ALA A 126 3.69 3.52 -20.03
CA ALA A 126 2.33 3.23 -20.43
C ALA A 126 1.52 4.53 -20.42
N GLU A 127 1.26 5.05 -21.62
CA GLU A 127 -0.13 5.35 -21.95
C GLU A 127 -1.00 4.25 -21.30
N LEU A 128 -1.92 4.64 -20.43
CA LEU A 128 -2.80 3.77 -19.65
C LEU A 128 -3.48 2.66 -20.48
N SER A 129 -3.51 2.82 -21.80
CA SER A 129 -3.88 1.84 -22.82
C SER A 129 -3.14 0.50 -22.74
N ALA A 130 -1.90 0.46 -22.22
CA ALA A 130 -1.15 -0.79 -22.08
C ALA A 130 -1.59 -1.64 -20.87
N CYS A 131 -2.19 -1.04 -19.84
CA CYS A 131 -2.58 -1.75 -18.62
C CYS A 131 -3.73 -2.72 -18.82
N ARG A 132 -4.59 -2.54 -19.86
CA ARG A 132 -5.79 -3.36 -20.20
C ARG A 132 -6.74 -3.73 -19.06
N GLU A 133 -6.43 -3.36 -17.83
CA GLU A 133 -7.35 -3.35 -16.71
C GLU A 133 -8.27 -2.14 -16.88
N THR A 134 -9.54 -2.36 -16.54
CA THR A 134 -10.52 -1.30 -16.47
C THR A 134 -10.18 -0.44 -15.24
N PRO A 135 -9.82 0.84 -15.41
CA PRO A 135 -9.66 1.74 -14.30
C PRO A 135 -10.94 1.81 -13.48
N VAL A 136 -10.83 2.13 -12.20
CA VAL A 136 -11.99 2.27 -11.32
C VAL A 136 -11.99 3.61 -10.60
N HIS A 137 -13.18 4.16 -10.43
CA HIS A 137 -13.44 5.20 -9.45
C HIS A 137 -13.73 4.56 -8.10
N PHE A 138 -12.84 4.80 -7.15
CA PHE A 138 -12.93 4.29 -5.80
C PHE A 138 -13.27 5.39 -4.82
N THR A 139 -14.44 5.29 -4.20
CA THR A 139 -14.88 6.17 -3.12
C THR A 139 -14.76 5.41 -1.80
N ILE A 140 -14.13 6.02 -0.81
CA ILE A 140 -14.06 5.47 0.54
C ILE A 140 -14.37 6.54 1.58
N LYS A 141 -15.33 6.23 2.47
CA LYS A 141 -15.69 7.07 3.60
C LYS A 141 -15.26 6.40 4.91
N ILE A 142 -14.46 7.12 5.69
CA ILE A 142 -14.10 6.69 7.05
C ILE A 142 -15.23 7.10 7.99
N LEU A 143 -15.91 6.12 8.60
CA LEU A 143 -17.09 6.38 9.45
C LEU A 143 -16.68 6.51 10.92
N SER A 144 -15.97 5.51 11.44
CA SER A 144 -15.53 5.49 12.84
C SER A 144 -14.34 4.56 13.03
N ALA A 145 -13.67 4.68 14.18
CA ALA A 145 -12.76 3.67 14.69
C ALA A 145 -13.23 3.22 16.07
N HIS A 146 -12.76 2.06 16.51
CA HIS A 146 -13.15 1.47 17.77
C HIS A 146 -11.92 0.99 18.53
N GLN A 147 -11.89 1.24 19.83
CA GLN A 147 -10.89 0.77 20.79
C GLN A 147 -9.46 0.94 20.29
N LEU A 148 -9.11 2.14 19.81
CA LEU A 148 -7.75 2.42 19.35
C LEU A 148 -6.77 2.28 20.53
N PRO A 149 -5.56 1.73 20.29
CA PRO A 149 -4.56 1.63 21.34
C PRO A 149 -4.17 3.04 21.79
N ARG A 150 -3.78 3.15 23.05
CA ARG A 150 -3.11 4.36 23.52
C ARG A 150 -1.71 4.42 22.92
N PRO A 151 -1.18 5.61 22.62
CA PRO A 151 0.21 5.75 22.23
C PRO A 151 1.11 5.11 23.31
N VAL A 152 1.95 4.16 22.89
CA VAL A 152 2.84 3.43 23.79
C VAL A 152 4.12 4.24 23.92
N THR A 153 4.41 4.74 25.12
CA THR A 153 5.78 5.14 25.44
C THR A 153 6.63 3.88 25.45
N ASP A 154 7.32 3.61 24.35
CA ASP A 154 8.23 2.46 24.25
C ASP A 154 9.24 2.52 25.43
N PRO A 155 9.29 1.52 26.34
CA PRO A 155 10.21 1.51 27.48
C PRO A 155 11.67 1.36 27.07
N TRP A 156 11.96 0.98 25.81
CA TRP A 156 13.31 0.73 25.34
C TRP A 156 13.81 1.83 24.41
N LYS A 157 14.05 3.02 24.99
CA LYS A 157 15.07 3.93 24.47
C LYS A 157 16.24 3.86 25.43
N GLY A 158 17.43 3.55 24.90
CA GLY A 158 18.69 3.59 25.63
C GLY A 158 18.95 4.95 26.28
N PRO A 159 20.09 5.12 26.97
CA PRO A 159 20.32 6.21 27.91
C PRO A 159 20.49 7.55 27.17
N SER A 160 19.37 8.16 26.79
CA SER A 160 19.32 9.55 26.33
C SER A 160 18.08 10.20 26.89
N THR A 161 18.32 11.09 27.85
CA THR A 161 17.37 12.07 28.39
C THR A 161 16.31 11.52 29.36
N ILE A 162 16.79 10.86 30.42
CA ILE A 162 16.16 10.90 31.75
C ILE A 162 16.14 12.37 32.17
N ASN A 163 15.06 13.11 31.86
CA ASN A 163 14.61 14.31 32.59
C ASN A 163 13.37 15.03 32.01
N LYS A 164 12.61 14.42 31.08
CA LYS A 164 11.28 14.95 30.66
C LYS A 164 10.12 13.98 30.87
N ILE A 165 10.26 13.04 31.80
CA ILE A 165 9.13 12.21 32.28
C ILE A 165 8.66 12.81 33.61
N LYS A 166 8.11 14.01 33.55
CA LYS A 166 7.17 14.51 34.55
C LYS A 166 5.92 14.90 33.78
N THR A 167 4.79 14.32 34.19
CA THR A 167 3.41 14.67 33.84
C THR A 167 2.92 14.43 32.40
N ARG A 168 2.73 13.17 31.98
CA ARG A 168 1.53 12.86 31.18
C ARG A 168 0.53 12.23 32.12
N LYS A 169 -0.58 12.93 32.38
CA LYS A 169 -1.64 12.42 33.26
C LYS A 169 -2.20 11.15 32.64
N SER A 170 -2.66 10.22 33.48
CA SER A 170 -3.44 9.01 33.12
C SER A 170 -4.65 9.29 32.19
N THR A 171 -4.99 10.56 31.99
CA THR A 171 -6.06 11.10 31.15
C THR A 171 -5.64 11.48 29.72
N ASP A 172 -4.41 11.24 29.26
CA ASP A 172 -4.02 11.53 27.86
C ASP A 172 -4.78 10.61 26.90
N LEU A 173 -5.92 11.12 26.44
CA LEU A 173 -6.76 10.51 25.42
C LEU A 173 -6.11 10.74 24.07
N SER A 174 -6.12 9.74 23.20
CA SER A 174 -5.61 9.91 21.84
C SER A 174 -6.49 10.89 21.07
N CYS A 175 -5.85 11.67 20.20
CA CYS A 175 -6.50 12.53 19.23
C CYS A 175 -6.34 11.92 17.83
N PRO A 176 -7.13 10.88 17.48
CA PRO A 176 -6.86 10.10 16.28
C PRO A 176 -7.27 10.81 14.98
N PHE A 177 -6.51 10.53 13.93
CA PHE A 177 -6.88 10.73 12.53
C PHE A 177 -6.48 9.49 11.72
N VAL A 178 -7.16 9.28 10.59
CA VAL A 178 -6.88 8.18 9.67
C VAL A 178 -6.31 8.74 8.39
N SER A 179 -5.16 8.23 7.97
CA SER A 179 -4.62 8.42 6.63
C SER A 179 -4.98 7.22 5.76
N VAL A 180 -5.52 7.49 4.57
CA VAL A 180 -5.88 6.49 3.57
C VAL A 180 -5.05 6.75 2.32
N SER A 181 -4.34 5.74 1.84
CA SER A 181 -3.49 5.89 0.66
C SER A 181 -3.55 4.69 -0.27
N ILE A 182 -3.46 4.97 -1.57
CA ILE A 182 -3.25 3.98 -2.61
C ILE A 182 -1.76 3.97 -2.97
N HIS A 183 -1.20 2.76 -3.11
CA HIS A 183 0.18 2.53 -3.49
C HIS A 183 0.23 1.56 -4.66
N GLY A 184 0.77 1.99 -5.79
CA GLY A 184 0.82 1.19 -7.01
C GLY A 184 1.64 1.94 -8.05
N VAL A 185 1.13 2.01 -9.28
CA VAL A 185 1.68 2.90 -10.31
C VAL A 185 1.67 4.37 -9.84
N LYS A 186 2.47 5.21 -10.48
CA LYS A 186 2.71 6.58 -10.03
C LYS A 186 1.42 7.40 -10.05
N GLU A 187 0.60 7.19 -11.07
CA GLU A 187 -0.68 7.84 -11.34
C GLU A 187 -1.72 7.53 -10.25
N ASP A 188 -1.69 6.31 -9.71
CA ASP A 188 -2.59 5.84 -8.66
C ASP A 188 -2.14 6.26 -7.26
N THR A 189 -0.87 6.63 -7.10
CA THR A 189 -0.27 6.86 -5.78
C THR A 189 -0.74 8.20 -5.19
N LYS A 190 -1.76 8.13 -4.32
CA LYS A 190 -2.36 9.29 -3.65
C LYS A 190 -2.65 8.97 -2.18
N ALA A 191 -2.63 10.01 -1.34
CA ALA A 191 -2.94 9.88 0.08
C ALA A 191 -3.86 11.02 0.54
N PHE A 192 -4.82 10.69 1.40
CA PHE A 192 -5.67 11.63 2.10
C PHE A 192 -5.63 11.35 3.59
N ARG A 193 -6.12 12.30 4.39
CA ARG A 193 -6.32 12.11 5.82
C ARG A 193 -7.63 12.75 6.27
N THR A 194 -8.24 12.14 7.28
CA THR A 194 -9.39 12.72 7.97
C THR A 194 -8.97 13.92 8.84
N SER A 195 -9.94 14.70 9.30
CA SER A 195 -9.74 15.58 10.45
C SER A 195 -9.37 14.77 11.70
N THR A 196 -8.74 15.45 12.67
CA THR A 196 -8.42 14.88 13.97
C THR A 196 -9.63 14.92 14.88
N VAL A 197 -9.99 13.79 15.47
CA VAL A 197 -10.96 13.75 16.57
C VAL A 197 -10.21 13.99 17.87
N MET A 198 -10.58 15.02 18.63
CA MET A 198 -9.88 15.37 19.86
C MET A 198 -10.27 14.44 21.01
N ASN A 199 -9.28 13.95 21.75
CA ASN A 199 -9.45 13.24 23.02
C ASN A 199 -10.44 12.05 22.96
N ASN A 200 -10.50 11.32 21.85
CA ASN A 200 -11.34 10.13 21.73
C ASN A 200 -10.65 9.01 20.94
N GLY A 201 -10.02 8.10 21.66
CA GLY A 201 -9.51 6.84 21.09
C GLY A 201 -10.47 5.66 21.15
N PHE A 202 -11.56 5.76 21.94
CA PHE A 202 -12.42 4.61 22.21
C PHE A 202 -13.43 4.38 21.09
N ASN A 203 -14.04 5.44 20.58
CA ASN A 203 -15.03 5.36 19.50
C ASN A 203 -15.07 6.63 18.63
N PRO A 204 -13.94 7.13 18.12
CA PRO A 204 -13.93 8.32 17.27
C PRO A 204 -14.83 8.14 16.05
N ARG A 205 -15.53 9.21 15.68
CA ARG A 205 -16.43 9.26 14.51
C ARG A 205 -16.03 10.40 13.60
N TRP A 206 -16.04 10.13 12.31
CA TRP A 206 -15.77 11.12 11.26
C TRP A 206 -17.03 11.32 10.43
N SER A 207 -17.94 12.15 10.95
CA SER A 207 -19.26 12.39 10.36
C SER A 207 -19.25 13.40 9.21
N SER A 208 -18.18 14.20 9.08
CA SER A 208 -18.06 15.23 8.04
C SER A 208 -17.99 14.59 6.64
N PRO A 209 -18.59 15.21 5.60
CA PRO A 209 -18.37 14.82 4.21
C PRO A 209 -16.89 14.73 3.83
N GLU A 210 -16.03 15.55 4.46
CA GLU A 210 -14.57 15.59 4.28
C GLU A 210 -13.84 14.29 4.68
N SER A 211 -14.53 13.33 5.32
CA SER A 211 -13.99 11.98 5.58
C SER A 211 -14.20 11.00 4.43
N THR A 212 -14.71 11.50 3.29
CA THR A 212 -14.90 10.76 2.04
C THR A 212 -13.75 11.11 1.08
N PHE A 213 -13.09 10.09 0.58
CA PHE A 213 -11.94 10.22 -0.32
C PHE A 213 -12.21 9.51 -1.63
N GLU A 214 -11.75 10.10 -2.71
CA GLU A 214 -11.93 9.61 -4.07
C GLU A 214 -10.58 9.39 -4.75
N PHE A 215 -10.47 8.23 -5.40
CA PHE A 215 -9.31 7.79 -6.13
C PHE A 215 -9.74 7.31 -7.51
N ILE A 216 -8.95 7.67 -8.52
CA ILE A 216 -8.96 6.96 -9.79
C ILE A 216 -7.81 5.96 -9.71
N VAL A 217 -8.13 4.67 -9.79
CA VAL A 217 -7.16 3.58 -9.72
C VAL A 217 -7.10 2.91 -11.08
N HIS A 218 -6.01 3.14 -11.80
CA HIS A 218 -5.82 2.70 -13.17
C HIS A 218 -5.31 1.28 -13.31
N ALA A 219 -4.53 0.79 -12.34
CA ALA A 219 -4.03 -0.58 -12.33
C ALA A 219 -4.40 -1.29 -11.00
N PRO A 220 -5.69 -1.64 -10.80
CA PRO A 220 -6.18 -2.28 -9.58
C PRO A 220 -5.38 -3.50 -9.11
N SER A 221 -4.89 -4.37 -10.00
CA SER A 221 -4.23 -5.64 -9.61
C SER A 221 -2.82 -5.46 -9.01
N VAL A 222 -2.21 -4.29 -9.18
CA VAL A 222 -0.91 -3.94 -8.61
C VAL A 222 -1.01 -2.87 -7.52
N ALA A 223 -2.23 -2.40 -7.23
CA ALA A 223 -2.50 -1.38 -6.23
C ALA A 223 -2.71 -2.00 -4.84
N LEU A 224 -2.30 -1.26 -3.81
CA LEU A 224 -2.48 -1.57 -2.40
C LEU A 224 -3.20 -0.42 -1.71
N LEU A 225 -4.28 -0.73 -0.99
CA LEU A 225 -4.99 0.22 -0.13
C LEU A 225 -4.43 0.15 1.29
N MET A 226 -3.93 1.27 1.80
CA MET A 226 -3.36 1.37 3.15
C MET A 226 -4.18 2.31 4.02
N PHE A 227 -4.44 1.87 5.25
CA PHE A 227 -4.98 2.65 6.34
C PHE A 227 -3.90 2.82 7.40
N LYS A 228 -3.65 4.05 7.82
CA LYS A 228 -2.80 4.36 8.99
C LYS A 228 -3.59 5.20 9.97
N VAL A 229 -3.69 4.71 11.19
CA VAL A 229 -4.29 5.44 12.31
C VAL A 229 -3.15 6.02 13.13
N GLN A 230 -3.21 7.34 13.31
CA GLN A 230 -2.23 8.09 14.07
C GLN A 230 -2.94 8.99 15.06
N THR A 231 -2.27 9.32 16.16
CA THR A 231 -2.72 10.37 17.08
C THR A 231 -1.91 11.63 16.85
N ALA A 232 -2.55 12.78 16.80
CA ALA A 232 -1.87 14.06 16.86
C ALA A 232 -1.57 14.40 18.33
N ASP A 233 -0.32 14.75 18.65
CA ASP A 233 -0.01 15.56 19.82
C ASP A 233 0.32 16.99 19.38
N SER A 234 0.59 17.89 20.34
CA SER A 234 0.83 19.31 20.06
C SER A 234 2.05 19.59 19.17
N VAL A 235 2.91 18.60 18.89
CA VAL A 235 4.17 18.78 18.16
C VAL A 235 4.39 17.75 17.05
N ARG A 236 3.85 16.54 17.17
CA ARG A 236 4.11 15.38 16.29
C ARG A 236 2.88 14.49 16.16
N SER A 237 2.90 13.65 15.12
CA SER A 237 1.96 12.54 15.02
C SER A 237 2.63 11.23 15.44
N GLU A 238 1.90 10.39 16.15
CA GLU A 238 2.37 9.08 16.59
C GLU A 238 1.51 7.96 15.97
N PHE A 239 2.18 6.90 15.52
CA PHE A 239 1.51 5.71 15.00
C PHE A 239 0.75 4.96 16.10
N LEU A 240 -0.53 4.67 15.84
CA LEU A 240 -1.35 3.81 16.69
C LEU A 240 -1.51 2.41 16.07
N ALA A 241 -1.96 2.34 14.83
CA ALA A 241 -2.23 1.09 14.14
C ALA A 241 -2.28 1.29 12.62
N ALA A 242 -2.18 0.20 11.86
CA ALA A 242 -2.38 0.24 10.42
C ALA A 242 -3.00 -1.05 9.88
N ALA A 243 -3.45 -0.98 8.63
CA ALA A 243 -3.83 -2.13 7.83
C ALA A 243 -3.51 -1.84 6.37
N CYS A 244 -3.19 -2.86 5.59
CA CYS A 244 -2.98 -2.72 4.16
C CYS A 244 -3.52 -3.96 3.45
N PHE A 245 -4.12 -3.78 2.29
CA PHE A 245 -4.77 -4.85 1.54
C PHE A 245 -4.50 -4.71 0.04
N PRO A 246 -4.41 -5.82 -0.71
CA PRO A 246 -4.53 -5.80 -2.18
C PRO A 246 -5.81 -5.10 -2.58
N PHE A 247 -5.73 -4.17 -3.52
CA PHE A 247 -6.88 -3.35 -3.89
C PHE A 247 -7.97 -4.16 -4.60
N ASP A 248 -7.58 -5.11 -5.44
CA ASP A 248 -8.47 -6.08 -6.11
C ASP A 248 -9.20 -7.03 -5.15
N ALA A 249 -8.74 -7.16 -3.90
CA ALA A 249 -9.42 -7.91 -2.84
C ALA A 249 -10.45 -7.09 -2.05
N ILE A 250 -10.61 -5.79 -2.33
CA ILE A 250 -11.53 -4.90 -1.60
C ILE A 250 -12.98 -5.16 -2.01
N ARG A 251 -13.84 -5.35 -1.00
CA ARG A 251 -15.28 -5.54 -1.20
C ARG A 251 -16.05 -4.23 -0.96
N PRO A 252 -17.04 -3.87 -1.80
CA PRO A 252 -17.85 -2.66 -1.62
C PRO A 252 -18.82 -2.77 -0.43
N GLY A 253 -19.42 -1.64 -0.03
CA GLY A 253 -20.39 -1.51 1.05
C GLY A 253 -19.77 -1.11 2.39
N ILE A 254 -20.54 -1.28 3.47
CA ILE A 254 -20.03 -1.05 4.83
C ILE A 254 -19.13 -2.22 5.24
N ARG A 255 -17.88 -1.95 5.59
CA ARG A 255 -16.86 -2.95 5.90
C ARG A 255 -16.14 -2.62 7.20
N TRP A 256 -15.75 -3.69 7.89
CA TRP A 256 -14.85 -3.63 9.03
C TRP A 256 -13.41 -3.83 8.57
N VAL A 257 -12.56 -2.86 8.88
CA VAL A 257 -11.11 -2.92 8.62
C VAL A 257 -10.40 -3.32 9.91
N PRO A 258 -9.92 -4.57 10.05
CA PRO A 258 -9.13 -4.96 11.20
C PRO A 258 -7.80 -4.19 11.22
N LEU A 259 -7.41 -3.70 12.39
CA LEU A 259 -6.17 -2.95 12.56
C LEU A 259 -5.10 -3.79 13.27
N PHE A 260 -3.84 -3.49 12.94
CA PHE A 260 -2.67 -4.19 13.43
C PHE A 260 -1.70 -3.23 14.10
N ASP A 261 -1.01 -3.72 15.13
CA ASP A 261 0.03 -2.97 15.81
C ASP A 261 1.33 -2.88 14.99
N ARG A 262 2.37 -2.31 15.59
CA ARG A 262 3.68 -2.18 14.93
C ARG A 262 4.30 -3.55 14.61
N LYS A 263 4.00 -4.60 15.37
CA LYS A 263 4.52 -5.96 15.18
C LYS A 263 3.64 -6.80 14.25
N PHE A 264 2.67 -6.17 13.58
CA PHE A 264 1.68 -6.84 12.74
C PHE A 264 0.83 -7.88 13.48
N CYS A 265 0.70 -7.71 14.80
CA CYS A 265 -0.26 -8.46 15.59
C CYS A 265 -1.63 -7.79 15.47
N ARG A 266 -2.66 -8.60 15.18
CA ARG A 266 -4.04 -8.11 15.10
C ARG A 266 -4.48 -7.57 16.46
N LEU A 267 -4.92 -6.32 16.48
CA LEU A 267 -5.51 -5.71 17.66
C LEU A 267 -6.95 -6.22 17.81
N ARG A 268 -7.23 -6.94 18.90
CA ARG A 268 -8.58 -7.47 19.17
C ARG A 268 -9.55 -6.32 19.39
N TRP A 269 -10.73 -6.40 18.76
CA TRP A 269 -11.81 -5.40 18.86
C TRP A 269 -11.47 -4.00 18.32
N THR A 270 -10.25 -3.81 17.81
CA THR A 270 -9.79 -2.57 17.20
C THR A 270 -9.94 -2.63 15.69
N GLY A 271 -10.57 -1.61 15.11
CA GLY A 271 -10.75 -1.51 13.67
C GLY A 271 -11.41 -0.23 13.24
N LEU A 272 -11.49 -0.05 11.92
CA LEU A 272 -12.24 1.03 11.29
C LEU A 272 -13.56 0.47 10.76
N LEU A 273 -14.63 1.24 10.91
CA LEU A 273 -15.83 1.07 10.11
C LEU A 273 -15.73 2.02 8.92
N VAL A 274 -15.81 1.48 7.71
CA VAL A 274 -15.70 2.24 6.46
C VAL A 274 -16.86 1.92 5.55
N TYR A 275 -17.21 2.85 4.67
CA TYR A 275 -18.02 2.57 3.49
C TYR A 275 -17.12 2.65 2.25
N SER A 276 -17.19 1.67 1.37
CA SER A 276 -16.45 1.65 0.10
C SER A 276 -17.41 1.48 -1.08
N ARG A 277 -17.11 2.18 -2.18
CA ARG A 277 -17.78 2.03 -3.47
C ARG A 277 -16.73 1.96 -4.57
N ILE A 278 -16.87 0.99 -5.47
CA ILE A 278 -15.98 0.79 -6.62
C ILE A 278 -16.86 0.85 -7.86
N VAL A 279 -16.55 1.74 -8.78
CA VAL A 279 -17.27 1.90 -10.05
C VAL A 279 -16.27 1.76 -11.20
N PRO A 280 -16.43 0.77 -12.10
CA PRO A 280 -15.62 0.69 -13.32
C PRO A 280 -15.73 1.96 -14.17
N LEU A 281 -14.62 2.37 -14.78
CA LEU A 281 -14.56 3.51 -15.67
C LEU A 281 -14.49 3.05 -17.13
N GLU A 282 -15.22 3.73 -18.00
CA GLU A 282 -15.13 3.65 -19.45
C GLU A 282 -14.38 4.85 -19.99
N ARG A 283 -13.57 4.63 -21.03
CA ARG A 283 -12.87 5.70 -21.71
C ARG A 283 -13.80 6.33 -22.74
N ASP A 284 -13.97 7.64 -22.66
CA ASP A 284 -14.54 8.42 -23.75
C ASP A 284 -13.41 8.79 -24.72
N ASP A 285 -13.41 8.14 -25.89
CA ASP A 285 -12.40 8.35 -26.94
C ASP A 285 -12.50 9.74 -27.58
N ALA A 286 -13.65 10.41 -27.52
CA ALA A 286 -13.84 11.75 -28.09
C ALA A 286 -13.22 12.84 -27.20
N THR A 287 -13.31 12.70 -25.88
CA THR A 287 -12.80 13.68 -24.92
C THR A 287 -11.47 13.25 -24.27
N ASN A 288 -11.05 12.00 -24.50
CA ASN A 288 -9.93 11.35 -23.81
C ASN A 288 -10.06 11.40 -22.27
N THR A 289 -11.30 11.26 -21.77
CA THR A 289 -11.62 11.26 -20.34
C THR A 289 -12.13 9.88 -19.89
N TRP A 290 -12.09 9.63 -18.58
CA TRP A 290 -12.63 8.41 -17.97
C TRP A 290 -13.95 8.73 -17.28
N ASN A 291 -15.03 8.10 -17.74
CA ASN A 291 -16.38 8.28 -17.22
C ASN A 291 -16.86 7.00 -16.53
N PRO A 292 -17.72 7.07 -15.50
CA PRO A 292 -18.33 5.88 -14.93
C PRO A 292 -19.06 5.05 -16.00
N ALA A 293 -18.80 3.74 -16.05
CA ALA A 293 -19.29 2.82 -17.09
C ALA A 293 -20.83 2.70 -17.20
N VAL A 294 -21.57 3.21 -16.21
CA VAL A 294 -23.04 3.28 -16.27
C VAL A 294 -23.52 4.53 -15.53
N SER A 295 -24.44 5.28 -16.14
CA SER A 295 -25.30 6.24 -15.46
C SER A 295 -26.29 5.49 -14.57
N PHE A 296 -25.87 5.05 -13.39
CA PHE A 296 -26.76 4.33 -12.49
C PHE A 296 -27.66 5.30 -11.70
N GLN A 297 -28.97 5.15 -11.92
CA GLN A 297 -30.03 5.74 -11.10
C GLN A 297 -29.83 5.31 -9.63
N ASP A 298 -29.71 6.29 -8.74
CA ASP A 298 -29.77 6.05 -7.30
C ASP A 298 -31.16 5.50 -6.97
N GLU A 299 -31.25 4.25 -6.52
CA GLU A 299 -32.51 3.72 -5.99
C GLU A 299 -32.81 4.22 -4.56
N ASN A 300 -32.10 5.23 -4.01
CA ASN A 300 -32.32 5.72 -2.64
C ASN A 300 -31.89 7.17 -2.31
N THR A 301 -31.77 8.10 -3.28
CA THR A 301 -31.60 9.54 -2.95
C THR A 301 -32.92 10.32 -3.09
N PRO A 302 -33.38 11.03 -2.04
CA PRO A 302 -34.47 12.00 -2.19
C PRO A 302 -34.00 13.18 -3.07
N PRO A 303 -34.92 13.89 -3.75
CA PRO A 303 -34.58 14.86 -4.79
C PRO A 303 -33.72 16.02 -4.25
N PRO A 304 -32.84 16.61 -5.08
CA PRO A 304 -31.90 17.63 -4.66
C PRO A 304 -32.63 18.94 -4.31
N PRO A 305 -32.33 19.59 -3.17
CA PRO A 305 -32.74 20.97 -2.96
C PRO A 305 -31.79 21.91 -3.72
N GLY A 306 -32.29 22.46 -4.84
CA GLY A 306 -32.04 23.81 -5.33
C GLY A 306 -30.69 24.13 -5.96
N ALA A 307 -30.73 24.72 -7.15
CA ALA A 307 -29.58 25.29 -7.86
C ALA A 307 -28.87 26.37 -7.03
N LEU A 308 -27.54 26.30 -6.98
CA LEU A 308 -26.69 27.41 -6.56
C LEU A 308 -26.00 27.97 -7.81
N VAL A 309 -26.28 29.25 -8.07
CA VAL A 309 -25.50 30.17 -8.90
C VAL A 309 -24.10 30.33 -8.31
#